data_AF-A0A7S4EJV5-F1
#
_entry.id   AF-A0A7S4EJV5-F1
#
_cell.length_a   1.000
_cell.length_b   1.000
_cell.length_c   1.000
_cell.angle_alpha   90.00
_cell.angle_beta   90.00
_cell.angle_gamma   90.00
#
_symmetry.space_group_name_H-M   'P 1'
#
loop_
_entity.id
_entity.type
_entity.pdbx_description
1 polymer ?
#
loop_
_entity_poly.entity_id
_entity_poly.type
_entity_poly.pdbx_seq_one_letter_code
_entity_poly.pdbx_strand_id
1 'polypeptide(L)'
;MAVVVGIYTTGEEEDDYRESLFVFSSRVAIAMAMVFFSLVAIQILPRFSVLFLARRGWSHRLAGFIHFCWLLLGAVSCWTTMHSDSNSDGNVNGNFNSENDCSATPESSSTSLSPASLLIGSKDFVFWYDILLGCSGVVITLTAARDFPHRQVKNIPGQSGTLHRKAIVTHSEMIEHSFYQGLNLLQSLYLHTLYRYRFVGGVGSGGNSYDDNDDHNHYKPIRILCLWVVTAPWLLRHKFPVHSFSQNWRSESKSKQQISSTGIAAETKSSRTMNKTKNNDNDKNNGRDDDGEEVVLYRIKKAQYVFYKHVILHGLNISVALASSNVTNYDRHQQHRVVPKFVVIPYGIEWRVFWLLLNTSYVMEFFLQTLVKRSLLSQSHMISLQRLLMAAASLAAVNVLLLPEKNTLRVGICFLSFAMNFVHRHHDVANTMCIAVGFLFWDSFVVG
;
A
#
# COMPACT_ATOMS: atom_id res chain seq x y z
N MET A 1 2.10 7.94 -17.48
CA MET A 1 3.21 7.99 -18.46
C MET A 1 3.78 9.40 -18.64
N ALA A 2 2.97 10.47 -18.61
CA ALA A 2 3.48 11.86 -18.64
C ALA A 2 4.45 12.20 -17.49
N VAL A 3 4.28 11.59 -16.31
CA VAL A 3 5.16 11.80 -15.13
C VAL A 3 6.59 11.29 -15.32
N VAL A 4 6.83 10.36 -16.26
CA VAL A 4 8.17 9.75 -16.47
C VAL A 4 9.03 10.56 -17.45
N VAL A 5 8.43 11.47 -18.23
CA VAL A 5 9.14 12.18 -19.31
C VAL A 5 9.90 13.43 -18.82
N GLY A 6 9.64 13.92 -17.60
CA GLY A 6 10.25 15.15 -17.07
C GLY A 6 11.61 14.99 -16.38
N ILE A 7 12.30 13.86 -16.46
CA ILE A 7 13.44 13.52 -15.56
C ILE A 7 14.81 14.10 -16.01
N TYR A 8 14.91 14.84 -17.13
CA TYR A 8 16.22 15.20 -17.72
C TYR A 8 16.48 16.70 -17.94
N THR A 9 15.92 17.59 -17.13
CA THR A 9 16.29 19.01 -17.14
C THR A 9 17.04 19.38 -15.87
N THR A 10 18.06 20.24 -15.99
CA THR A 10 18.97 20.60 -14.88
C THR A 10 18.75 22.06 -14.52
N GLY A 11 17.83 22.34 -13.60
CA GLY A 11 17.59 23.71 -13.11
C GLY A 11 16.82 23.73 -11.78
N GLU A 12 17.10 24.72 -10.93
CA GLU A 12 16.46 24.93 -9.62
C GLU A 12 14.94 25.09 -9.73
N GLU A 13 14.44 25.63 -10.84
CA GLU A 13 13.01 25.75 -11.11
C GLU A 13 12.28 24.38 -11.16
N GLU A 14 12.97 23.29 -11.53
CA GLU A 14 12.34 21.96 -11.60
C GLU A 14 12.00 21.40 -10.22
N ASP A 15 12.78 21.72 -9.19
CA ASP A 15 12.57 21.15 -7.86
C ASP A 15 11.27 21.68 -7.22
N ASP A 16 10.93 22.95 -7.46
CA ASP A 16 9.66 23.55 -7.03
C ASP A 16 8.45 22.94 -7.75
N TYR A 17 8.54 22.75 -9.08
CA TYR A 17 7.48 22.08 -9.85
C TYR A 17 7.26 20.63 -9.40
N ARG A 18 8.33 19.91 -9.04
CA ARG A 18 8.24 18.52 -8.59
C ARG A 18 7.57 18.42 -7.23
N GLU A 19 7.96 19.26 -6.27
CA GLU A 19 7.32 19.30 -4.95
C GLU A 19 5.83 19.62 -5.07
N SER A 20 5.48 20.64 -5.86
CA SER A 20 4.09 20.99 -6.17
C SER A 20 3.32 19.82 -6.81
N LEU A 21 3.94 19.09 -7.75
CA LEU A 21 3.33 17.93 -8.39
C LEU A 21 3.06 16.77 -7.40
N PHE A 22 3.97 16.51 -6.46
CA PHE A 22 3.78 15.44 -5.47
C PHE A 22 2.70 15.78 -4.44
N VAL A 23 2.72 17.01 -3.93
CA VAL A 23 1.66 17.51 -3.04
C VAL A 23 0.32 17.42 -3.75
N PHE A 24 0.23 17.89 -5.00
CA PHE A 24 -0.97 17.78 -5.83
C PHE A 24 -1.41 16.33 -6.02
N SER A 25 -0.49 15.43 -6.38
CA SER A 25 -0.78 14.01 -6.56
C SER A 25 -1.35 13.37 -5.28
N SER A 26 -0.78 13.70 -4.12
CA SER A 26 -1.28 13.24 -2.82
C SER A 26 -2.68 13.80 -2.51
N ARG A 27 -2.97 15.06 -2.90
CA ARG A 27 -4.32 15.66 -2.78
C ARG A 27 -5.33 14.91 -3.62
N VAL A 28 -4.96 14.59 -4.86
CA VAL A 28 -5.79 13.79 -5.75
C VAL A 28 -6.06 12.40 -5.16
N ALA A 29 -5.04 11.73 -4.62
CA ALA A 29 -5.22 10.42 -3.99
C ALA A 29 -6.18 10.47 -2.79
N ILE A 30 -6.08 11.47 -1.91
CA ILE A 30 -7.03 11.64 -0.79
C ILE A 30 -8.42 12.00 -1.30
N ALA A 31 -8.54 12.90 -2.28
CA ALA A 31 -9.84 13.26 -2.85
C ALA A 31 -10.55 12.03 -3.43
N MET A 32 -9.83 11.18 -4.17
CA MET A 32 -10.35 9.89 -4.65
C MET A 32 -10.78 8.97 -3.49
N ALA A 33 -10.00 8.93 -2.41
CA ALA A 33 -10.34 8.17 -1.20
C ALA A 33 -11.64 8.67 -0.56
N MET A 34 -11.79 10.00 -0.42
CA MET A 34 -13.00 10.62 0.13
C MET A 34 -14.22 10.31 -0.74
N VAL A 35 -14.12 10.46 -2.06
CA VAL A 35 -15.19 10.07 -3.00
C VAL A 35 -15.55 8.60 -2.81
N PHE A 36 -14.56 7.71 -2.73
CA PHE A 36 -14.79 6.29 -2.46
C PHE A 36 -15.56 6.07 -1.15
N PHE A 37 -15.12 6.68 -0.03
CA PHE A 37 -15.79 6.54 1.26
C PHE A 37 -17.20 7.13 1.25
N SER A 38 -17.42 8.26 0.59
CA SER A 38 -18.76 8.85 0.43
C SER A 38 -19.69 7.93 -0.34
N LEU A 39 -19.25 7.37 -1.47
CA LEU A 39 -20.04 6.42 -2.24
C LEU A 39 -20.38 5.17 -1.43
N VAL A 40 -19.42 4.65 -0.66
CA VAL A 40 -19.67 3.51 0.21
C VAL A 40 -20.63 3.87 1.36
N ALA A 41 -20.46 5.04 1.99
CA ALA A 41 -21.33 5.50 3.06
C ALA A 41 -22.79 5.66 2.60
N ILE A 42 -23.02 6.20 1.41
CA ILE A 42 -24.36 6.32 0.81
C ILE A 42 -25.04 4.94 0.71
N GLN A 43 -24.29 3.88 0.39
CA GLN A 43 -24.83 2.52 0.31
C GLN A 43 -25.07 1.88 1.68
N ILE A 44 -24.23 2.21 2.68
CA ILE A 44 -24.26 1.62 4.01
C ILE A 44 -25.29 2.26 4.92
N LEU A 45 -25.31 3.60 5.00
CA LEU A 45 -26.04 4.36 6.04
C LEU A 45 -27.54 3.99 6.12
N PRO A 46 -28.28 3.86 5.00
CA PRO A 46 -29.69 3.46 5.05
C PRO A 46 -29.93 2.06 5.61
N ARG A 47 -28.89 1.22 5.67
CA ARG A 47 -28.95 -0.20 6.03
C ARG A 47 -28.05 -0.56 7.21
N PHE A 48 -27.61 0.45 7.96
CA PHE A 48 -26.63 0.29 9.04
C PHE A 48 -27.08 -0.75 10.08
N SER A 49 -28.35 -0.71 10.49
CA SER A 49 -28.90 -1.64 11.48
C SER A 49 -28.79 -3.10 11.03
N VAL A 50 -29.16 -3.41 9.80
CA VAL A 50 -29.09 -4.77 9.24
C VAL A 50 -27.64 -5.24 9.09
N LEU A 51 -26.75 -4.33 8.67
CA LEU A 51 -25.35 -4.65 8.43
C LEU A 51 -24.58 -4.86 9.73
N PHE A 52 -24.77 -4.01 10.74
CA PHE A 52 -23.93 -3.96 11.93
C PHE A 52 -24.59 -4.46 13.22
N LEU A 53 -25.93 -4.39 13.37
CA LEU A 53 -26.59 -4.77 14.63
C LEU A 53 -27.05 -6.24 14.74
N ALA A 54 -26.95 -7.04 13.66
CA ALA A 54 -27.26 -8.47 13.74
C ALA A 54 -26.28 -9.24 14.67
N ARG A 55 -26.84 -10.15 15.47
CA ARG A 55 -26.14 -10.87 16.57
C ARG A 55 -25.03 -11.82 16.09
N ARG A 56 -25.12 -12.35 14.86
CA ARG A 56 -24.12 -13.29 14.31
C ARG A 56 -22.92 -12.54 13.72
N GLY A 57 -21.71 -12.98 14.11
CA GLY A 57 -20.45 -12.38 13.67
C GLY A 57 -20.15 -11.05 14.36
N TRP A 58 -20.57 -10.89 15.62
CA TRP A 58 -20.38 -9.66 16.38
C TRP A 58 -18.90 -9.29 16.55
N SER A 59 -18.03 -10.30 16.72
CA SER A 59 -16.59 -10.10 16.88
C SER A 59 -15.96 -9.44 15.65
N HIS A 60 -16.24 -9.97 14.46
CA HIS A 60 -15.80 -9.39 13.20
C HIS A 60 -16.35 -7.97 12.97
N ARG A 61 -17.62 -7.71 13.32
CA ARG A 61 -18.22 -6.37 13.17
C ARG A 61 -17.59 -5.35 14.10
N LEU A 62 -17.34 -5.72 15.35
CA LEU A 62 -16.65 -4.86 16.31
C LEU A 62 -15.24 -4.54 15.83
N ALA A 63 -14.48 -5.56 15.39
CA ALA A 63 -13.16 -5.36 14.79
C ALA A 63 -13.23 -4.44 13.56
N GLY A 64 -14.24 -4.61 12.71
CA GLY A 64 -14.46 -3.76 11.54
C GLY A 64 -14.83 -2.33 11.88
N PHE A 65 -15.64 -2.11 12.91
CA PHE A 65 -15.95 -0.77 13.41
C PHE A 65 -14.70 -0.08 13.96
N ILE A 66 -13.92 -0.77 14.80
CA ILE A 66 -12.65 -0.24 15.34
C ILE A 66 -11.70 0.12 14.20
N HIS A 67 -11.51 -0.77 13.23
CA HIS A 67 -10.66 -0.50 12.06
C HIS A 67 -11.16 0.69 11.24
N PHE A 68 -12.47 0.80 11.02
CA PHE A 68 -13.07 1.94 10.33
C PHE A 68 -12.82 3.26 11.05
N CYS A 69 -12.90 3.30 12.39
CA CYS A 69 -12.53 4.48 13.17
C CYS A 69 -11.08 4.90 12.94
N TRP A 70 -10.14 3.95 12.87
CA TRP A 70 -8.73 4.24 12.55
C TRP A 70 -8.55 4.76 11.12
N LEU A 71 -9.28 4.23 10.14
CA LEU A 71 -9.27 4.75 8.77
C LEU A 71 -9.77 6.19 8.73
N LEU A 72 -10.88 6.50 9.42
CA LEU A 72 -11.42 7.86 9.48
C LEU A 72 -10.45 8.82 10.16
N LEU A 73 -9.86 8.43 11.29
CA LEU A 73 -8.86 9.23 12.00
C LEU A 73 -7.66 9.55 11.12
N GLY A 74 -7.16 8.57 10.36
CA GLY A 74 -6.06 8.78 9.41
C GLY A 74 -6.41 9.70 8.26
N ALA A 75 -7.60 9.52 7.68
CA ALA A 75 -8.08 10.37 6.59
C ALA A 75 -8.18 11.84 7.05
N VAL A 76 -8.77 12.08 8.23
CA VAL A 76 -8.86 13.41 8.84
C VAL A 76 -7.46 13.96 9.11
N SER A 77 -6.57 13.16 9.70
CA SER A 77 -5.20 13.60 10.01
C SER A 77 -4.41 13.98 8.75
N CYS A 78 -4.46 13.16 7.68
CA CYS A 78 -3.81 13.47 6.41
C CYS A 78 -4.40 14.73 5.78
N TRP A 79 -5.73 14.87 5.80
CA TRP A 79 -6.42 16.05 5.28
C TRP A 79 -5.99 17.33 6.02
N THR A 80 -5.94 17.30 7.35
CA THR A 80 -5.54 18.45 8.17
C THR A 80 -4.10 18.87 7.89
N THR A 81 -3.17 17.90 7.80
CA THR A 81 -1.76 18.19 7.51
C THR A 81 -1.62 18.94 6.18
N MET A 82 -2.32 18.49 5.14
CA MET A 82 -2.24 19.09 3.80
C MET A 82 -2.86 20.49 3.70
N HIS A 83 -3.84 20.79 4.55
CA HIS A 83 -4.44 22.13 4.60
C HIS A 83 -3.58 23.11 5.38
N SER A 84 -2.89 22.64 6.43
CA SER A 84 -1.96 23.46 7.19
C SER A 84 -0.83 23.98 6.31
N ASP A 85 -0.25 23.13 5.45
CA ASP A 85 0.86 23.54 4.56
C ASP A 85 0.44 24.65 3.58
N SER A 86 -0.78 24.59 3.04
CA SER A 86 -1.28 25.58 2.06
C SER A 86 -1.42 26.99 2.61
N ASN A 87 -1.61 27.13 3.92
CA ASN A 87 -1.80 28.43 4.57
C ASN A 87 -0.48 29.05 5.05
N SER A 88 0.59 28.26 5.15
CA SER A 88 1.90 28.71 5.63
C SER A 88 2.70 29.46 4.57
N ASP A 89 2.42 29.25 3.27
CA ASP A 89 3.13 29.89 2.14
C ASP A 89 3.04 31.43 2.10
N GLY A 90 2.29 32.05 3.01
CA GLY A 90 2.23 33.51 3.15
C GLY A 90 3.26 34.14 4.09
N ASN A 91 4.02 33.39 4.91
CA ASN A 91 4.86 34.03 5.95
C ASN A 91 6.07 33.21 6.49
N VAL A 92 6.74 32.36 5.70
CA VAL A 92 7.86 31.51 6.19
C VAL A 92 9.24 32.15 5.97
N ASN A 93 9.61 33.06 6.87
CA ASN A 93 10.99 33.23 7.32
C ASN A 93 11.18 32.74 8.78
N GLY A 94 10.26 31.88 9.24
CA GLY A 94 10.18 31.40 10.63
C GLY A 94 11.03 30.15 10.87
N ASN A 95 12.25 30.38 11.35
CA ASN A 95 13.25 29.44 11.85
C ASN A 95 12.64 28.33 12.75
N PHE A 96 12.43 27.11 12.23
CA PHE A 96 11.89 25.95 12.98
C PHE A 96 12.95 25.24 13.85
N ASN A 97 13.85 26.01 14.48
CA ASN A 97 15.01 25.54 15.23
C ASN A 97 14.99 25.98 16.70
N SER A 98 13.82 26.06 17.35
CA SER A 98 13.75 26.32 18.79
C SER A 98 13.09 25.17 19.53
N GLU A 99 13.87 24.12 19.79
CA GLU A 99 13.55 23.11 20.80
C GLU A 99 14.52 23.15 22.00
N ASN A 100 15.45 24.12 22.08
CA ASN A 100 16.49 24.14 23.13
C ASN A 100 16.68 25.46 23.92
N ASP A 101 15.99 26.57 23.62
CA ASP A 101 16.15 27.80 24.42
C ASP A 101 15.14 27.90 25.56
N CYS A 102 15.46 27.24 26.67
CA CYS A 102 14.94 27.56 27.99
C CYS A 102 15.57 28.88 28.49
N SER A 103 15.23 30.02 27.88
CA SER A 103 15.47 31.33 28.47
C SER A 103 14.18 32.14 28.48
N ALA A 104 13.68 32.38 29.69
CA ALA A 104 12.41 33.04 29.95
C ALA A 104 12.45 34.52 29.52
N THR A 105 11.73 34.86 28.46
CA THR A 105 11.15 36.21 28.28
C THR A 105 9.68 36.09 27.87
N PRO A 106 8.75 36.76 28.58
CA PRO A 106 7.34 36.71 28.26
C PRO A 106 6.97 37.89 27.36
N GLU A 107 6.99 37.73 26.04
CA GLU A 107 6.33 38.69 25.14
C GLU A 107 5.17 38.05 24.39
N SER A 108 4.04 38.73 24.50
CA SER A 108 2.69 38.28 24.27
C SER A 108 2.25 38.50 22.82
N SER A 109 2.18 37.43 22.03
CA SER A 109 1.31 37.35 20.85
C SER A 109 0.94 35.89 20.57
N SER A 110 0.10 35.34 21.44
CA SER A 110 -0.40 33.96 21.37
C SER A 110 -1.46 33.81 20.27
N THR A 111 -1.02 33.48 19.05
CA THR A 111 -1.88 32.73 18.14
C THR A 111 -2.05 31.32 18.73
N SER A 112 -3.18 31.09 19.41
CA SER A 112 -3.50 29.83 20.06
C SER A 112 -3.77 28.74 19.04
N LEU A 113 -2.69 28.08 18.58
CA LEU A 113 -2.79 26.80 17.89
C LEU A 113 -3.57 25.83 18.80
N SER A 114 -4.65 25.26 18.26
CA SER A 114 -5.48 24.31 18.99
C SER A 114 -4.62 23.13 19.46
N PRO A 115 -4.65 22.74 20.76
CA PRO A 115 -3.89 21.61 21.29
C PRO A 115 -4.07 20.30 20.51
N ALA A 116 -5.22 20.14 19.84
CA ALA A 116 -5.51 18.99 18.99
C ALA A 116 -4.56 18.89 17.78
N SER A 117 -4.18 20.01 17.17
CA SER A 117 -3.27 20.04 16.02
C SER A 117 -1.86 19.57 16.39
N LEU A 118 -1.40 19.93 17.60
CA LEU A 118 -0.07 19.58 18.11
C LEU A 118 0.03 18.08 18.47
N LEU A 119 -1.05 17.49 18.99
CA LEU A 119 -1.11 16.05 19.27
C LEU A 119 -1.11 15.19 17.99
N ILE A 120 -1.91 15.59 17.00
CA ILE A 120 -2.07 14.84 15.73
C ILE A 120 -0.79 14.86 14.88
N GLY A 121 0.05 15.88 15.05
CA GLY A 121 1.36 15.99 14.38
C GLY A 121 2.52 15.29 15.10
N SER A 122 2.32 14.81 16.33
CA SER A 122 3.42 14.20 17.09
C SER A 122 3.91 12.89 16.46
N LYS A 123 5.23 12.69 16.43
CA LYS A 123 5.86 11.48 15.86
C LYS A 123 5.41 10.21 16.59
N ASP A 124 5.14 10.30 17.89
CA ASP A 124 4.64 9.16 18.65
C ASP A 124 3.19 8.84 18.31
N PHE A 125 2.34 9.84 18.05
CA PHE A 125 0.99 9.60 17.55
C PHE A 125 1.03 8.85 16.21
N VAL A 126 1.84 9.32 15.24
CA VAL A 126 1.95 8.67 13.92
C VAL A 126 2.43 7.22 14.05
N PHE A 127 3.44 6.97 14.90
CA PHE A 127 3.93 5.62 15.17
C PHE A 127 2.83 4.69 15.71
N TRP A 128 2.11 5.12 16.75
CA TRP A 128 1.05 4.31 17.33
C TRP A 128 -0.13 4.14 16.39
N TYR A 129 -0.49 5.19 15.65
CA TYR A 129 -1.52 5.16 14.63
C TYR A 129 -1.24 4.07 13.59
N ASP A 130 -0.03 4.06 13.01
CA ASP A 130 0.34 3.11 11.97
C ASP A 130 0.27 1.66 12.46
N ILE A 131 0.76 1.41 13.68
CA ILE A 131 0.71 0.09 14.32
C ILE A 131 -0.73 -0.34 14.57
N LEU A 132 -1.55 0.51 15.18
CA LEU A 132 -2.92 0.18 15.53
C LEU A 132 -3.79 -0.02 14.28
N LEU A 133 -3.55 0.76 13.23
CA LEU A 133 -4.22 0.57 11.94
C LEU A 133 -3.85 -0.79 11.32
N GLY A 134 -2.57 -1.12 11.25
CA GLY A 134 -2.12 -2.41 10.69
C GLY A 134 -2.61 -3.61 11.52
N CYS A 135 -2.48 -3.54 12.85
CA CYS A 135 -2.96 -4.58 13.78
C CYS A 135 -4.48 -4.78 13.65
N SER A 136 -5.26 -3.70 13.64
CA SER A 136 -6.72 -3.81 13.47
C SER A 136 -7.10 -4.39 12.10
N GLY A 137 -6.33 -4.09 11.05
CA GLY A 137 -6.46 -4.69 9.72
C GLY A 137 -6.23 -6.22 9.71
N VAL A 138 -5.20 -6.70 10.42
CA VAL A 138 -4.95 -8.14 10.58
C VAL A 138 -6.08 -8.79 11.40
N VAL A 139 -6.49 -8.18 12.51
CA VAL A 139 -7.54 -8.71 13.39
C VAL A 139 -8.89 -8.81 12.69
N ILE A 140 -9.31 -7.80 11.91
CA ILE A 140 -10.58 -7.84 11.18
C ILE A 140 -10.60 -9.01 10.18
N THR A 141 -9.48 -9.27 9.49
CA THR A 141 -9.40 -10.37 8.51
C THR A 141 -9.35 -11.74 9.18
N LEU A 142 -8.62 -11.88 10.29
CA LEU A 142 -8.58 -13.13 11.06
C LEU A 142 -9.93 -13.45 11.72
N THR A 143 -10.61 -12.43 12.26
CA THR A 143 -11.96 -12.60 12.80
C THR A 143 -12.97 -12.95 11.70
N ALA A 144 -12.82 -12.41 10.49
CA ALA A 144 -13.60 -12.83 9.33
C ALA A 144 -13.36 -14.31 9.00
N ALA A 145 -12.09 -14.75 8.95
CA ALA A 145 -11.74 -16.14 8.70
C ALA A 145 -12.35 -17.10 9.72
N ARG A 146 -12.40 -16.68 11.00
CA ARG A 146 -13.02 -17.43 12.09
C ARG A 146 -14.55 -17.46 12.02
N ASP A 147 -15.19 -16.30 11.82
CA ASP A 147 -16.64 -16.15 11.91
C ASP A 147 -17.38 -16.68 10.68
N PHE A 148 -16.69 -16.77 9.53
CA PHE A 148 -17.23 -17.28 8.27
C PHE A 148 -16.45 -18.51 7.78
N PRO A 149 -16.50 -19.66 8.50
CA PRO A 149 -15.74 -20.84 8.16
C PRO A 149 -16.35 -21.55 6.93
N HIS A 150 -16.08 -21.04 5.74
CA HIS A 150 -16.35 -21.73 4.47
C HIS A 150 -15.29 -22.78 4.17
N ARG A 151 -14.86 -23.55 5.18
CA ARG A 151 -13.72 -24.49 5.09
C ARG A 151 -13.88 -25.55 4.00
N GLN A 152 -15.12 -25.90 3.68
CA GLN A 152 -15.43 -26.95 2.70
C GLN A 152 -15.86 -26.40 1.33
N VAL A 153 -16.04 -25.08 1.19
CA VAL A 153 -16.44 -24.49 -0.10
C VAL A 153 -15.20 -24.25 -0.93
N LYS A 154 -15.08 -24.96 -2.05
CA LYS A 154 -14.05 -24.72 -3.08
C LYS A 154 -14.71 -23.96 -4.23
N ASN A 155 -14.14 -22.81 -4.59
CA ASN A 155 -14.55 -22.09 -5.80
C ASN A 155 -14.17 -22.89 -7.05
N ILE A 156 -14.94 -22.71 -8.12
CA ILE A 156 -14.64 -23.31 -9.42
C ILE A 156 -13.33 -22.70 -9.94
N PRO A 157 -12.41 -23.49 -10.53
CA PRO A 157 -11.22 -22.96 -11.17
C PRO A 157 -11.58 -21.83 -12.15
N GLY A 158 -10.92 -20.68 -12.00
CA GLY A 158 -11.18 -19.47 -12.79
C GLY A 158 -11.91 -18.39 -12.00
N GLN A 159 -12.54 -18.72 -10.87
CA GLN A 159 -13.33 -17.76 -10.11
C GLN A 159 -12.57 -17.29 -8.86
N SER A 160 -12.43 -15.97 -8.70
CA SER A 160 -11.95 -15.38 -7.43
C SER A 160 -13.12 -15.22 -6.47
N GLY A 161 -12.96 -15.62 -5.21
CA GLY A 161 -13.99 -15.42 -4.17
C GLY A 161 -14.37 -13.96 -3.96
N THR A 162 -13.46 -13.03 -4.29
CA THR A 162 -13.62 -11.59 -4.11
C THR A 162 -14.16 -10.85 -5.33
N LEU A 163 -14.12 -11.47 -6.52
CA LEU A 163 -14.56 -10.85 -7.76
C LEU A 163 -15.78 -11.54 -8.33
N HIS A 164 -15.85 -12.86 -8.34
CA HIS A 164 -16.91 -13.52 -9.10
C HIS A 164 -18.24 -13.54 -8.34
N ARG A 165 -19.34 -13.20 -9.03
CA ARG A 165 -20.68 -13.12 -8.42
C ARG A 165 -21.13 -14.41 -7.73
N LYS A 166 -20.70 -15.58 -8.21
CA LYS A 166 -21.07 -16.89 -7.62
C LYS A 166 -20.04 -17.43 -6.62
N ALA A 167 -18.79 -16.99 -6.68
CA ALA A 167 -17.73 -17.46 -5.80
C ALA A 167 -17.82 -16.83 -4.41
N ILE A 168 -17.38 -17.55 -3.38
CA ILE A 168 -17.36 -17.05 -2.01
C ILE A 168 -15.91 -16.91 -1.57
N VAL A 169 -15.61 -15.88 -0.80
CA VAL A 169 -14.29 -15.72 -0.19
C VAL A 169 -14.00 -16.92 0.72
N THR A 170 -12.97 -17.68 0.38
CA THR A 170 -12.59 -18.89 1.09
C THR A 170 -11.80 -18.56 2.36
N HIS A 171 -11.79 -19.49 3.30
CA HIS A 171 -10.94 -19.38 4.50
C HIS A 171 -9.45 -19.23 4.14
N SER A 172 -8.96 -19.94 3.13
CA SER A 172 -7.59 -19.81 2.65
C SER A 172 -7.29 -18.40 2.12
N GLU A 173 -8.20 -17.82 1.34
CA GLU A 173 -8.03 -16.45 0.81
C GLU A 173 -7.99 -15.43 1.95
N MET A 174 -8.85 -15.56 2.98
CA MET A 174 -8.80 -14.66 4.14
C MET A 174 -7.50 -14.79 4.93
N ILE A 175 -7.01 -16.01 5.16
CA ILE A 175 -5.73 -16.24 5.85
C ILE A 175 -4.57 -15.68 5.02
N GLU A 176 -4.56 -15.87 3.70
CA GLU A 176 -3.57 -15.29 2.79
C GLU A 176 -3.59 -13.74 2.85
N HIS A 177 -4.77 -13.12 2.84
CA HIS A 177 -4.88 -11.66 3.02
C HIS A 177 -4.35 -11.18 4.36
N SER A 178 -4.66 -11.89 5.46
CA SER A 178 -4.16 -11.53 6.79
C SER A 178 -2.63 -11.61 6.87
N PHE A 179 -2.02 -12.58 6.18
CA PHE A 179 -0.58 -12.70 6.07
C PHE A 179 0.01 -11.47 5.36
N TYR A 180 -0.57 -11.05 4.23
CA TYR A 180 -0.11 -9.86 3.51
C TYR A 180 -0.29 -8.55 4.30
N GLN A 181 -1.38 -8.40 5.04
CA GLN A 181 -1.54 -7.27 5.96
C GLN A 181 -0.47 -7.29 7.06
N GLY A 182 -0.13 -8.47 7.58
CA GLY A 182 0.97 -8.64 8.54
C GLY A 182 2.33 -8.23 7.96
N LEU A 183 2.62 -8.55 6.70
CA LEU A 183 3.84 -8.08 6.03
C LEU A 183 3.89 -6.57 5.92
N ASN A 184 2.77 -5.94 5.57
CA ASN A 184 2.67 -4.48 5.48
C ASN A 184 2.90 -3.84 6.86
N LEU A 185 2.33 -4.41 7.93
CA LEU A 185 2.55 -3.95 9.31
C LEU A 185 4.02 -4.05 9.71
N LEU A 186 4.68 -5.17 9.38
CA LEU A 186 6.11 -5.34 9.61
C LEU A 186 6.95 -4.33 8.81
N GLN A 187 6.53 -3.97 7.60
CA GLN A 187 7.18 -2.91 6.83
C GLN A 187 7.07 -1.54 7.52
N SER A 188 5.89 -1.15 7.98
CA SER A 188 5.72 0.11 8.73
C SER A 188 6.58 0.13 10.00
N LEU A 189 6.55 -0.98 10.78
CA LEU A 189 7.40 -1.15 11.97
C LEU A 189 8.89 -1.04 11.63
N TYR A 190 9.32 -1.65 10.54
CA TYR A 190 10.69 -1.56 10.03
C TYR A 190 11.09 -0.12 9.73
N LEU A 191 10.28 0.64 8.98
CA LEU A 191 10.55 2.03 8.65
C LEU A 191 10.64 2.92 9.91
N HIS A 192 9.70 2.77 10.85
CA HIS A 192 9.75 3.48 12.14
C HIS A 192 10.96 3.09 13.00
N THR A 193 11.36 1.83 12.99
CA THR A 193 12.53 1.35 13.73
C THR A 193 13.80 1.99 13.18
N LEU A 194 13.95 2.03 11.85
CA LEU A 194 15.09 2.67 11.21
C LEU A 194 15.14 4.18 11.47
N TYR A 195 13.98 4.85 11.49
CA TYR A 195 13.87 6.25 11.87
C TYR A 195 14.39 6.50 13.29
N ARG A 196 13.80 5.81 14.28
CA ARG A 196 14.12 5.99 15.69
C ARG A 196 15.58 5.65 15.99
N TYR A 197 16.08 4.58 15.38
CA TYR A 197 17.45 4.13 15.60
C TYR A 197 18.49 5.17 15.14
N ARG A 198 18.24 5.87 14.03
CA ARG A 198 19.09 6.99 13.59
C ARG A 198 19.03 8.18 14.54
N PHE A 199 17.84 8.55 15.02
CA PHE A 199 17.66 9.72 15.88
C PHE A 199 18.30 9.51 17.25
N VAL A 200 18.09 8.35 17.88
CA VAL A 200 18.65 8.03 19.20
C VAL A 200 20.18 7.98 19.18
N GLY A 201 20.79 7.52 18.08
CA GLY A 201 22.25 7.50 17.92
C GLY A 201 22.91 8.89 17.86
N GLY A 202 22.18 9.93 17.43
CA GLY A 202 22.75 11.28 17.23
C GLY A 202 22.60 12.23 18.41
N VAL A 203 21.70 11.98 19.36
CA VAL A 203 21.39 12.92 20.46
C VAL A 203 22.31 12.72 21.68
N GLY A 204 23.06 11.62 21.74
CA GLY A 204 23.86 11.25 22.91
C GLY A 204 25.24 11.90 23.05
N SER A 205 25.77 12.57 22.02
CA SER A 205 27.13 13.12 22.05
C SER A 205 27.12 14.64 22.02
N GLY A 206 26.77 15.25 23.15
CA GLY A 206 26.96 16.69 23.41
C GLY A 206 28.43 17.09 23.61
N GLY A 207 29.39 16.27 23.14
CA GLY A 207 30.82 16.54 23.22
C GLY A 207 31.32 17.11 21.89
N ASN A 208 31.98 18.28 21.94
CA ASN A 208 32.67 18.96 20.84
C ASN A 208 33.84 18.16 20.20
N SER A 209 33.67 16.87 19.90
CA SER A 209 34.75 16.04 19.35
C SER A 209 34.64 15.99 17.83
N TYR A 210 35.67 16.55 17.21
CA TYR A 210 35.86 16.78 15.77
C TYR A 210 36.10 15.48 14.96
N ASP A 211 35.64 14.33 15.44
CA ASP A 211 36.00 13.01 14.90
C ASP A 211 34.75 12.17 14.55
N ASP A 212 33.83 12.79 13.81
CA ASP A 212 32.50 12.26 13.44
C ASP A 212 32.53 11.29 12.23
N ASN A 213 33.73 10.87 11.78
CA ASN A 213 33.87 10.06 10.56
C ASN A 213 33.80 8.54 10.79
N ASP A 214 34.07 8.03 12.01
CA ASP A 214 34.17 6.58 12.24
C ASP A 214 32.85 5.91 12.67
N ASP A 215 31.91 6.63 13.27
CA ASP A 215 30.69 6.02 13.84
C ASP A 215 29.64 5.59 12.80
N HIS A 216 29.77 6.03 11.55
CA HIS A 216 28.77 5.74 10.51
C HIS A 216 28.75 4.28 10.04
N ASN A 217 29.85 3.54 10.18
CA ASN A 217 29.89 2.13 9.78
C ASN A 217 29.19 1.20 10.78
N HIS A 218 29.05 1.59 12.04
CA HIS A 218 28.44 0.74 13.07
C HIS A 218 26.94 0.50 12.88
N TYR A 219 26.23 1.40 12.19
CA TYR A 219 24.78 1.28 12.03
C TYR A 219 24.35 0.42 10.84
N LYS A 220 25.22 0.20 9.84
CA LYS A 220 24.89 -0.57 8.63
C LYS A 220 24.48 -2.02 8.96
N PRO A 221 25.21 -2.79 9.80
CA PRO A 221 24.83 -4.16 10.13
C PRO A 221 23.44 -4.26 10.76
N ILE A 222 23.06 -3.30 11.60
CA ILE A 222 21.76 -3.29 12.26
C ILE A 222 20.63 -3.03 11.26
N ARG A 223 20.83 -2.12 10.29
CA ARG A 223 19.85 -1.91 9.21
C ARG A 223 19.65 -3.15 8.35
N ILE A 224 20.73 -3.87 8.07
CA ILE A 224 20.69 -5.14 7.32
C ILE A 224 20.02 -6.24 8.14
N LEU A 225 20.26 -6.30 9.45
CA LEU A 225 19.54 -7.20 10.34
C LEU A 225 18.04 -6.90 10.35
N CYS A 226 17.66 -5.62 10.48
CA CYS A 226 16.26 -5.19 10.39
C CYS A 226 15.64 -5.55 9.03
N LEU A 227 16.39 -5.41 7.92
CA LEU A 227 15.97 -5.81 6.58
C LEU A 227 15.73 -7.34 6.50
N TRP A 228 16.60 -8.14 7.11
CA TRP A 228 16.41 -9.57 7.20
C TRP A 228 15.16 -9.92 8.03
N VAL A 229 14.95 -9.28 9.18
CA VAL A 229 13.77 -9.51 10.04
C VAL A 229 12.47 -9.17 9.32
N VAL A 230 12.39 -8.04 8.63
CA VAL A 230 11.17 -7.64 7.90
C VAL A 230 10.88 -8.55 6.69
N THR A 231 11.92 -9.20 6.12
CA THR A 231 11.75 -10.13 5.00
C THR A 231 11.61 -11.60 5.41
N ALA A 232 12.04 -11.98 6.62
CA ALA A 232 11.99 -13.34 7.14
C ALA A 232 10.60 -14.03 7.07
N PRO A 233 9.45 -13.36 7.24
CA PRO A 233 8.15 -14.00 7.09
C PRO A 233 7.92 -14.66 5.72
N TRP A 234 8.62 -14.22 4.67
CA TRP A 234 8.58 -14.88 3.36
C TRP A 234 9.14 -16.30 3.38
N LEU A 235 9.98 -16.67 4.36
CA LEU A 235 10.42 -18.06 4.55
C LEU A 235 9.24 -18.97 4.95
N LEU A 236 8.26 -18.42 5.67
CA LEU A 236 7.05 -19.13 6.09
C LEU A 236 5.97 -19.14 5.00
N ARG A 237 6.21 -18.49 3.86
CA ARG A 237 5.22 -18.30 2.79
C ARG A 237 4.64 -19.59 2.23
N HIS A 238 5.39 -20.70 2.29
CA HIS A 238 4.96 -22.02 1.85
C HIS A 238 3.92 -22.65 2.78
N LYS A 239 3.85 -22.22 4.05
CA LYS A 239 2.85 -22.70 5.04
C LYS A 239 1.48 -22.07 4.82
N PHE A 240 1.41 -20.97 4.07
CA PHE A 240 0.16 -20.30 3.76
C PHE A 240 -0.43 -20.88 2.47
N PRO A 241 -1.72 -21.26 2.48
CA PRO A 241 -2.38 -21.86 1.33
C PRO A 241 -2.51 -20.81 0.24
N VAL A 242 -1.70 -20.94 -0.81
CA VAL A 242 -1.69 -19.94 -1.87
C VAL A 242 -2.13 -20.55 -3.15
N HIS A 243 -3.24 -20.02 -3.60
CA HIS A 243 -3.81 -20.38 -4.87
C HIS A 243 -3.01 -19.66 -5.94
N SER A 244 -2.30 -20.43 -6.76
CA SER A 244 -1.60 -19.87 -7.91
C SER A 244 -2.65 -19.25 -8.84
N PHE A 245 -2.69 -17.92 -8.81
CA PHE A 245 -3.57 -17.08 -9.61
C PHE A 245 -3.68 -17.54 -11.09
N SER A 246 -2.58 -17.99 -11.72
CA SER A 246 -2.58 -18.46 -13.10
C SER A 246 -3.21 -19.84 -13.36
N GLN A 247 -3.29 -20.71 -12.34
CA GLN A 247 -3.84 -22.06 -12.52
C GLN A 247 -5.35 -22.01 -12.74
N ASN A 248 -6.03 -21.05 -12.12
CA ASN A 248 -7.48 -20.89 -12.22
C ASN A 248 -7.94 -20.59 -13.65
N TRP A 249 -7.27 -19.69 -14.37
CA TRP A 249 -7.72 -19.21 -15.68
C TRP A 249 -7.27 -20.05 -16.89
N ARG A 250 -6.25 -20.92 -16.74
CA ARG A 250 -5.82 -21.83 -17.82
C ARG A 250 -6.82 -22.95 -18.11
N SER A 251 -7.72 -23.24 -17.17
CA SER A 251 -8.68 -24.34 -17.31
C SER A 251 -9.86 -23.98 -18.24
N GLU A 252 -10.29 -22.72 -18.21
CA GLU A 252 -11.46 -22.24 -18.95
C GLU A 252 -11.20 -22.12 -20.46
N SER A 253 -9.99 -21.75 -20.85
CA SER A 253 -9.60 -21.74 -22.26
C SER A 253 -9.62 -23.13 -22.87
N LYS A 254 -9.19 -24.15 -22.10
CA LYS A 254 -9.21 -25.55 -22.55
C LYS A 254 -10.63 -26.11 -22.68
N SER A 255 -11.54 -25.81 -21.74
CA SER A 255 -12.92 -26.29 -21.81
C SER A 255 -13.70 -25.65 -22.96
N LYS A 256 -13.56 -24.34 -23.20
CA LYS A 256 -14.15 -23.66 -24.37
C LYS A 256 -13.59 -24.17 -25.70
N GLN A 257 -12.30 -24.49 -25.74
CA GLN A 257 -11.66 -25.06 -26.94
C GLN A 257 -12.08 -26.53 -27.19
N GLN A 258 -12.38 -27.29 -26.14
CA GLN A 258 -12.83 -28.68 -26.26
C GLN A 258 -14.32 -28.80 -26.65
N ILE A 259 -15.17 -27.86 -26.24
CA ILE A 259 -16.60 -27.81 -26.64
C ILE A 259 -16.74 -27.33 -28.09
N SER A 260 -15.94 -26.36 -28.53
CA SER A 260 -15.97 -25.89 -29.93
C SER A 260 -15.44 -26.94 -30.91
N SER A 261 -14.51 -27.81 -30.50
CA SER A 261 -13.99 -28.89 -31.35
C SER A 261 -14.89 -30.13 -31.39
N THR A 262 -15.61 -30.46 -30.31
CA THR A 262 -16.58 -31.58 -30.33
C THR A 262 -17.91 -31.21 -30.97
N GLY A 263 -18.32 -29.94 -30.97
CA GLY A 263 -19.51 -29.46 -31.69
C GLY A 263 -19.39 -29.57 -33.21
N ILE A 264 -18.21 -29.30 -33.77
CA ILE A 264 -17.96 -29.35 -35.23
C ILE A 264 -17.88 -30.81 -35.73
N ALA A 265 -17.44 -31.75 -34.90
CA ALA A 265 -17.34 -33.16 -35.29
C ALA A 265 -18.68 -33.93 -35.25
N ALA A 266 -19.71 -33.40 -34.57
CA ALA A 266 -21.02 -34.04 -34.43
C ALA A 266 -22.06 -33.57 -35.47
N GLU A 267 -21.77 -32.52 -36.25
CA GLU A 267 -22.75 -31.89 -37.16
C GLU A 267 -22.74 -32.47 -38.59
N THR A 268 -22.01 -33.55 -38.86
CA THR A 268 -22.00 -34.19 -40.19
C THR A 268 -22.96 -35.39 -40.33
N LYS A 269 -23.75 -35.75 -39.30
CA LYS A 269 -24.69 -36.89 -39.39
C LYS A 269 -25.98 -36.72 -38.57
N SER A 270 -26.87 -35.79 -38.91
CA SER A 270 -28.31 -35.99 -38.68
C SER A 270 -29.16 -34.89 -39.34
N SER A 271 -29.45 -35.04 -40.63
CA SER A 271 -30.54 -34.33 -41.28
C SER A 271 -31.84 -35.10 -41.06
N ARG A 272 -32.66 -34.67 -40.10
CA ARG A 272 -34.14 -34.71 -40.06
C ARG A 272 -34.61 -34.72 -38.62
N THR A 273 -35.18 -33.61 -38.17
CA THR A 273 -36.58 -33.51 -37.72
C THR A 273 -36.87 -32.05 -37.38
N MET A 274 -37.74 -31.42 -38.17
CA MET A 274 -38.38 -30.15 -37.83
C MET A 274 -39.25 -30.34 -36.58
N ASN A 275 -39.13 -29.48 -35.56
CA ASN A 275 -40.21 -28.56 -35.20
C ASN A 275 -39.91 -27.78 -33.91
N LYS A 276 -40.17 -26.47 -34.01
CA LYS A 276 -40.84 -25.64 -33.00
C LYS A 276 -40.15 -25.51 -31.64
N THR A 277 -39.37 -24.44 -31.47
CA THR A 277 -39.55 -23.41 -30.42
C THR A 277 -38.66 -22.20 -30.77
N LYS A 278 -39.24 -21.21 -31.46
CA LYS A 278 -38.71 -19.84 -31.56
C LYS A 278 -39.27 -19.09 -30.36
N ASN A 279 -38.40 -18.58 -29.48
CA ASN A 279 -38.58 -17.46 -28.54
C ASN A 279 -37.75 -17.73 -27.26
N ASN A 280 -36.43 -17.53 -27.30
CA ASN A 280 -35.61 -17.15 -26.14
C ASN A 280 -34.13 -16.85 -26.46
N ASP A 281 -33.83 -16.30 -27.65
CA ASP A 281 -32.43 -15.99 -28.03
C ASP A 281 -31.95 -14.60 -27.58
N ASN A 282 -32.80 -13.77 -26.98
CA ASN A 282 -32.41 -12.42 -26.55
C ASN A 282 -31.68 -12.35 -25.19
N ASP A 283 -31.65 -13.43 -24.40
CA ASP A 283 -31.05 -13.40 -23.05
C ASP A 283 -29.59 -13.91 -23.00
N LYS A 284 -29.04 -14.38 -24.12
CA LYS A 284 -27.67 -14.92 -24.18
C LYS A 284 -26.58 -13.89 -24.47
N ASN A 285 -26.93 -12.70 -24.96
CA ASN A 285 -25.92 -11.68 -25.30
C ASN A 285 -25.45 -10.84 -24.11
N ASN A 286 -26.26 -10.65 -23.07
CA ASN A 286 -25.85 -9.82 -21.91
C ASN A 286 -24.85 -10.49 -20.97
N GLY A 287 -24.67 -11.82 -21.02
CA GLY A 287 -23.77 -12.54 -20.12
C GLY A 287 -22.29 -12.50 -20.52
N ARG A 288 -21.94 -12.01 -21.72
CA ARG A 288 -20.58 -12.12 -22.26
C ARG A 288 -19.65 -10.98 -21.82
N ASP A 289 -20.21 -9.82 -21.51
CA ASP A 289 -19.43 -8.61 -21.21
C ASP A 289 -18.97 -8.57 -19.74
N ASP A 290 -19.78 -9.08 -18.80
CA ASP A 290 -19.45 -9.11 -17.36
C ASP A 290 -18.19 -9.94 -17.06
N ASP A 291 -18.01 -11.09 -17.73
CA ASP A 291 -16.84 -11.95 -17.54
C ASP A 291 -15.54 -11.24 -17.98
N GLY A 292 -15.62 -10.40 -19.02
CA GLY A 292 -14.47 -9.65 -19.53
C GLY A 292 -13.97 -8.60 -18.53
N GLU A 293 -14.89 -7.87 -17.90
CA GLU A 293 -14.56 -6.85 -16.91
C GLU A 293 -13.89 -7.43 -15.66
N GLU A 294 -14.36 -8.59 -15.19
CA GLU A 294 -13.79 -9.32 -14.05
C GLU A 294 -12.35 -9.77 -14.35
N VAL A 295 -12.10 -10.32 -15.56
CA VAL A 295 -10.75 -10.73 -16.00
C VAL A 295 -9.79 -9.56 -16.08
N VAL A 296 -10.23 -8.42 -16.60
CA VAL A 296 -9.40 -7.22 -16.71
C VAL A 296 -9.04 -6.70 -15.33
N LEU A 297 -10.02 -6.51 -14.44
CA LEU A 297 -9.79 -6.04 -13.08
C LEU A 297 -8.83 -6.97 -12.33
N TYR A 298 -9.02 -8.28 -12.51
CA TYR A 298 -8.15 -9.29 -11.93
C TYR A 298 -6.69 -9.16 -12.39
N ARG A 299 -6.43 -8.94 -13.69
CA ARG A 299 -5.07 -8.73 -14.22
C ARG A 299 -4.43 -7.49 -13.63
N ILE A 300 -5.19 -6.41 -13.49
CA ILE A 300 -4.72 -5.15 -12.89
C ILE A 300 -4.35 -5.39 -11.43
N LYS A 301 -5.22 -6.04 -10.64
CA LYS A 301 -4.94 -6.40 -9.24
C LYS A 301 -3.65 -7.20 -9.11
N LYS A 302 -3.46 -8.18 -9.97
CA LYS A 302 -2.25 -9.01 -9.96
C LYS A 302 -1.00 -8.20 -10.30
N ALA A 303 -1.06 -7.33 -11.30
CA ALA A 303 0.05 -6.44 -11.64
C ALA A 303 0.39 -5.50 -10.47
N GLN A 304 -0.63 -4.90 -9.85
CA GLN A 304 -0.47 -4.04 -8.67
C GLN A 304 0.14 -4.80 -7.49
N TYR A 305 -0.31 -6.03 -7.23
CA TYR A 305 0.25 -6.88 -6.19
C TYR A 305 1.73 -7.18 -6.41
N VAL A 306 2.10 -7.57 -7.63
CA VAL A 306 3.50 -7.88 -7.98
C VAL A 306 4.37 -6.63 -7.84
N PHE A 307 3.87 -5.47 -8.28
CA PHE A 307 4.53 -4.19 -8.11
C PHE A 307 4.73 -3.86 -6.63
N TYR A 308 3.69 -3.91 -5.80
CA TYR A 308 3.79 -3.66 -4.36
C TYR A 308 4.73 -4.62 -3.68
N LYS A 309 4.70 -5.91 -4.01
CA LYS A 309 5.62 -6.88 -3.44
C LYS A 309 7.07 -6.55 -3.78
N HIS A 310 7.43 -6.41 -5.05
CA HIS A 310 8.85 -6.36 -5.41
C HIS A 310 9.45 -4.96 -5.39
N VAL A 311 8.67 -3.93 -5.71
CA VAL A 311 9.13 -2.55 -5.78
C VAL A 311 8.98 -1.87 -4.42
N ILE A 312 7.77 -1.91 -3.82
CA ILE A 312 7.51 -1.24 -2.54
C ILE A 312 8.02 -2.08 -1.37
N LEU A 313 7.66 -3.35 -1.24
CA LEU A 313 8.02 -4.13 -0.04
C LEU A 313 9.50 -4.52 -0.03
N HIS A 314 10.05 -4.99 -1.15
CA HIS A 314 11.47 -5.39 -1.21
C HIS A 314 12.38 -4.22 -1.63
N GLY A 315 12.09 -3.56 -2.75
CA GLY A 315 12.93 -2.51 -3.31
C GLY A 315 13.12 -1.29 -2.39
N LEU A 316 12.03 -0.75 -1.84
CA LEU A 316 12.10 0.35 -0.87
C LEU A 316 12.87 -0.07 0.38
N ASN A 317 12.58 -1.25 0.95
CA ASN A 317 13.25 -1.70 2.17
C ASN A 317 14.76 -1.84 1.96
N ILE A 318 15.20 -2.41 0.83
CA ILE A 318 16.64 -2.47 0.52
C ILE A 318 17.21 -1.06 0.37
N SER A 319 16.52 -0.17 -0.36
CA SER A 319 16.99 1.21 -0.58
C SER A 319 17.17 1.97 0.73
N VAL A 320 16.22 1.84 1.67
CA VAL A 320 16.29 2.48 2.99
C VAL A 320 17.37 1.84 3.87
N ALA A 321 17.54 0.52 3.81
CA ALA A 321 18.62 -0.17 4.54
C ALA A 321 20.01 0.33 4.12
N LEU A 322 20.17 0.59 2.81
CA LEU A 322 21.43 0.99 2.18
C LEU A 322 21.59 2.50 2.01
N ALA A 323 20.61 3.30 2.42
CA ALA A 323 20.68 4.75 2.31
C ALA A 323 21.93 5.27 3.05
N SER A 324 22.87 5.81 2.29
CA SER A 324 24.11 6.37 2.83
C SER A 324 23.81 7.69 3.54
N SER A 325 24.40 7.88 4.71
CA SER A 325 24.30 9.15 5.45
C SER A 325 25.10 10.28 4.79
N ASN A 326 25.92 9.98 3.77
CA ASN A 326 27.00 10.85 3.29
C ASN A 326 26.54 12.02 2.40
N VAL A 327 25.30 12.49 2.51
CA VAL A 327 24.91 13.78 1.91
C VAL A 327 25.37 14.89 2.85
N THR A 328 26.68 15.05 2.98
CA THR A 328 27.30 16.28 3.45
C THR A 328 27.50 17.18 2.23
N ASN A 329 26.41 17.77 1.72
CA ASN A 329 26.56 18.99 0.94
C ASN A 329 27.00 20.07 1.94
N TYR A 330 28.31 20.13 2.13
CA TYR A 330 28.98 21.17 2.90
C TYR A 330 28.94 22.42 2.03
N ASP A 331 27.80 23.10 2.00
CA ASP A 331 27.80 24.47 1.54
C ASP A 331 28.52 25.29 2.61
N ARG A 332 29.80 25.56 2.37
CA ARG A 332 30.78 26.11 3.32
C ARG A 332 30.38 27.47 3.89
N HIS A 333 29.33 28.08 3.35
CA HIS A 333 28.86 29.42 3.70
C HIS A 333 27.51 29.45 4.44
N GLN A 334 26.78 28.35 4.58
CA GLN A 334 25.56 28.31 5.38
C GLN A 334 25.67 27.30 6.52
N GLN A 335 25.83 27.82 7.73
CA GLN A 335 25.89 27.09 9.02
C GLN A 335 24.59 26.36 9.40
N HIS A 336 23.70 26.08 8.45
CA HIS A 336 22.50 25.30 8.71
C HIS A 336 22.80 23.81 8.52
N ARG A 337 22.78 23.05 9.61
CA ARG A 337 22.78 21.58 9.57
C ARG A 337 21.56 21.11 8.78
N VAL A 338 21.75 20.75 7.52
CA VAL A 338 20.72 20.09 6.71
C VAL A 338 20.60 18.65 7.20
N VAL A 339 19.55 18.35 7.96
CA VAL A 339 19.22 16.97 8.33
C VAL A 339 18.79 16.27 7.04
N PRO A 340 19.45 15.18 6.62
CA PRO A 340 19.10 14.52 5.37
C PRO A 340 17.69 13.88 5.52
N LYS A 341 16.72 14.25 4.66
CA LYS A 341 15.29 13.97 4.89
C LYS A 341 14.86 12.53 4.54
N PHE A 342 15.78 11.64 4.16
CA PHE A 342 15.53 10.18 3.99
C PHE A 342 14.95 9.49 5.22
N VAL A 343 15.10 10.15 6.35
CA VAL A 343 14.71 9.70 7.68
C VAL A 343 13.18 9.86 7.83
N VAL A 344 12.50 10.70 7.07
CA VAL A 344 11.12 11.09 7.36
C VAL A 344 10.05 10.21 6.68
N ILE A 345 10.41 9.16 5.93
CA ILE A 345 9.44 8.35 5.14
C ILE A 345 8.17 7.99 5.93
N PRO A 346 8.22 7.32 7.11
CA PRO A 346 6.99 6.93 7.81
C PRO A 346 6.16 8.11 8.34
N TYR A 347 6.73 9.31 8.38
CA TYR A 347 6.08 10.53 8.84
C TYR A 347 5.66 11.45 7.68
N GLY A 348 6.15 11.21 6.47
CA GLY A 348 5.79 11.94 5.26
C GLY A 348 4.34 11.71 4.88
N ILE A 349 3.68 12.75 4.36
CA ILE A 349 2.27 12.69 3.98
C ILE A 349 2.03 11.63 2.89
N GLU A 350 2.98 11.43 1.99
CA GLU A 350 2.92 10.47 0.89
C GLU A 350 2.82 9.03 1.42
N TRP A 351 3.68 8.68 2.39
CA TRP A 351 3.63 7.38 3.04
C TRP A 351 2.33 7.20 3.80
N ARG A 352 1.89 8.21 4.56
CA ARG A 352 0.67 8.12 5.38
C ARG A 352 -0.57 7.92 4.51
N VAL A 353 -0.67 8.63 3.39
CA VAL A 353 -1.76 8.45 2.41
C VAL A 353 -1.68 7.06 1.76
N PHE A 354 -0.48 6.61 1.38
CA PHE A 354 -0.29 5.25 0.87
C PHE A 354 -0.69 4.19 1.89
N TRP A 355 -0.25 4.32 3.14
CA TRP A 355 -0.53 3.41 4.25
C TRP A 355 -2.02 3.30 4.54
N LEU A 356 -2.72 4.45 4.57
CA LEU A 356 -4.16 4.54 4.72
C LEU A 356 -4.89 3.81 3.58
N LEU A 357 -4.53 4.11 2.34
CA LEU A 357 -5.17 3.53 1.15
C LEU A 357 -4.87 2.03 0.99
N LEU A 358 -3.66 1.61 1.35
CA LEU A 358 -3.27 0.20 1.37
C LEU A 358 -4.15 -0.57 2.35
N ASN A 359 -4.23 -0.13 3.61
CA ASN A 359 -5.10 -0.77 4.62
C ASN A 359 -6.58 -0.76 4.21
N THR A 360 -7.05 0.36 3.65
CA THR A 360 -8.41 0.46 3.10
C THR A 360 -8.66 -0.58 2.01
N SER A 361 -7.72 -0.75 1.07
CA SER A 361 -7.86 -1.68 -0.06
C SER A 361 -8.01 -3.15 0.38
N TYR A 362 -7.23 -3.59 1.36
CA TYR A 362 -7.28 -4.96 1.86
C TYR A 362 -8.62 -5.29 2.55
N VAL A 363 -9.17 -4.34 3.31
CA VAL A 363 -10.41 -4.56 4.06
C VAL A 363 -11.64 -4.36 3.19
N MET A 364 -11.64 -3.31 2.35
CA MET A 364 -12.81 -2.95 1.58
C MET A 364 -13.13 -3.93 0.46
N GLU A 365 -12.16 -4.69 -0.05
CA GLU A 365 -12.43 -5.76 -1.02
C GLU A 365 -13.45 -6.78 -0.49
N PHE A 366 -13.22 -7.31 0.71
CA PHE A 366 -14.11 -8.28 1.32
C PHE A 366 -15.44 -7.67 1.76
N PHE A 367 -15.38 -6.44 2.26
CA PHE A 367 -16.58 -5.72 2.68
C PHE A 367 -17.52 -5.46 1.49
N LEU A 368 -16.99 -4.95 0.37
CA LEU A 368 -17.75 -4.71 -0.85
C LEU A 368 -18.33 -6.01 -1.43
N GLN A 369 -17.57 -7.10 -1.42
CA GLN A 369 -18.07 -8.41 -1.84
C GLN A 369 -19.22 -8.89 -0.94
N THR A 370 -19.16 -8.61 0.36
CA THR A 370 -20.25 -8.92 1.30
C THR A 370 -21.53 -8.13 0.95
N LEU A 371 -21.41 -6.86 0.54
CA LEU A 371 -22.54 -6.08 0.07
C LEU A 371 -23.17 -6.68 -1.18
N VAL A 372 -22.35 -7.15 -2.13
CA VAL A 372 -22.85 -7.84 -3.33
C VAL A 372 -23.59 -9.13 -2.98
N LYS A 373 -23.03 -9.95 -2.07
CA LYS A 373 -23.67 -11.22 -1.66
C LYS A 373 -24.98 -11.03 -0.93
N ARG A 374 -25.15 -9.91 -0.25
CA ARG A 374 -26.41 -9.53 0.40
C ARG A 374 -27.37 -8.81 -0.54
N SER A 375 -27.07 -8.74 -1.84
CA SER A 375 -27.84 -8.00 -2.84
C SER A 375 -28.02 -6.52 -2.48
N LEU A 376 -27.08 -5.95 -1.73
CA LEU A 376 -27.10 -4.54 -1.32
C LEU A 376 -26.36 -3.65 -2.33
N LEU A 377 -25.40 -4.23 -3.04
CA LEU A 377 -24.60 -3.58 -4.07
C LEU A 377 -24.61 -4.48 -5.32
N SER A 378 -24.70 -3.91 -6.52
CA SER A 378 -24.53 -4.72 -7.74
C SER A 378 -23.05 -5.03 -7.97
N GLN A 379 -22.76 -6.12 -8.69
CA GLN A 379 -21.41 -6.49 -9.10
C GLN A 379 -20.66 -5.36 -9.85
N SER A 380 -21.31 -4.72 -10.83
CA SER A 380 -20.69 -3.63 -11.61
C SER A 380 -20.28 -2.44 -10.73
N HIS A 381 -21.16 -1.97 -9.84
CA HIS A 381 -20.81 -0.94 -8.85
C HIS A 381 -19.64 -1.34 -7.95
N MET A 382 -19.58 -2.60 -7.51
CA MET A 382 -18.46 -3.12 -6.73
C MET A 382 -17.13 -3.04 -7.49
N ILE A 383 -17.12 -3.48 -8.76
CA ILE A 383 -15.96 -3.41 -9.65
C ILE A 383 -15.51 -1.96 -9.83
N SER A 384 -16.43 -1.03 -10.08
CA SER A 384 -16.13 0.40 -10.21
C SER A 384 -15.52 1.00 -8.96
N LEU A 385 -16.06 0.69 -7.77
CA LEU A 385 -15.51 1.14 -6.50
C LEU A 385 -14.11 0.56 -6.23
N GLN A 386 -13.89 -0.72 -6.57
CA GLN A 386 -12.56 -1.33 -6.46
C GLN A 386 -11.55 -0.69 -7.42
N ARG A 387 -11.94 -0.40 -8.67
CA ARG A 387 -11.09 0.32 -9.64
C ARG A 387 -10.67 1.69 -9.11
N LEU A 388 -11.61 2.45 -8.56
CA LEU A 388 -11.34 3.77 -7.95
C LEU A 388 -10.34 3.66 -6.80
N LEU A 389 -10.56 2.73 -5.87
CA LEU A 389 -9.69 2.54 -4.72
C LEU A 389 -8.28 2.06 -5.11
N MET A 390 -8.19 1.14 -6.08
CA MET A 390 -6.91 0.66 -6.60
C MET A 390 -6.13 1.76 -7.31
N ALA A 391 -6.81 2.62 -8.06
CA ALA A 391 -6.19 3.77 -8.72
C ALA A 391 -5.64 4.77 -7.69
N ALA A 392 -6.42 5.11 -6.65
CA ALA A 392 -5.97 5.97 -5.56
C ALA A 392 -4.74 5.38 -4.84
N ALA A 393 -4.79 4.10 -4.46
CA ALA A 393 -3.68 3.44 -3.79
C ALA A 393 -2.42 3.37 -4.67
N SER A 394 -2.58 3.11 -5.98
CA SER A 394 -1.45 3.07 -6.93
C SER A 394 -0.81 4.44 -7.11
N LEU A 395 -1.62 5.50 -7.16
CA LEU A 395 -1.14 6.88 -7.23
C LEU A 395 -0.32 7.23 -5.98
N ALA A 396 -0.84 6.90 -4.80
CA ALA A 396 -0.12 7.12 -3.54
C ALA A 396 1.19 6.32 -3.46
N ALA A 397 1.20 5.07 -3.93
CA ALA A 397 2.41 4.25 -3.98
C ALA A 397 3.49 4.85 -4.91
N VAL A 398 3.07 5.43 -6.04
CA VAL A 398 3.98 6.13 -6.95
C VAL A 398 4.57 7.37 -6.26
N ASN A 399 3.79 8.12 -5.49
CA ASN A 399 4.32 9.27 -4.73
C ASN A 399 5.37 8.85 -3.70
N VAL A 400 5.17 7.72 -3.01
CA VAL A 400 6.17 7.17 -2.08
C VAL A 400 7.48 6.82 -2.81
N LEU A 401 7.40 6.32 -4.05
CA LEU A 401 8.59 5.96 -4.81
C LEU A 401 9.29 7.16 -5.45
N LEU A 402 8.52 8.18 -5.82
CA LEU A 402 9.04 9.36 -6.49
C LEU A 402 9.35 10.50 -5.52
N LEU A 403 9.41 10.22 -4.21
CA LEU A 403 9.68 11.22 -3.18
C LEU A 403 10.78 12.19 -3.63
N PRO A 404 10.57 13.51 -3.46
CA PRO A 404 11.35 14.56 -4.14
C PRO A 404 12.85 14.54 -3.84
N GLU A 405 13.29 13.84 -2.78
CA GLU A 405 14.72 13.73 -2.49
C GLU A 405 15.44 12.75 -3.43
N LYS A 406 16.15 13.33 -4.41
CA LYS A 406 16.90 12.72 -5.52
C LYS A 406 17.78 11.51 -5.17
N ASN A 407 18.10 11.24 -3.89
CA ASN A 407 19.06 10.21 -3.49
C ASN A 407 18.52 9.13 -2.53
N THR A 408 17.25 9.19 -2.13
CA THR A 408 16.75 8.30 -1.07
C THR A 408 16.27 6.97 -1.61
N LEU A 409 15.48 6.99 -2.68
CA LEU A 409 15.10 5.79 -3.39
C LEU A 409 16.07 5.53 -4.54
N ARG A 410 16.86 4.46 -4.41
CA ARG A 410 17.65 3.93 -5.52
C ARG A 410 16.73 3.15 -6.46
N VAL A 411 16.11 3.83 -7.42
CA VAL A 411 15.17 3.22 -8.39
C VAL A 411 15.77 1.97 -9.06
N GLY A 412 17.08 1.95 -9.30
CA GLY A 412 17.82 0.78 -9.80
C GLY A 412 17.70 -0.45 -8.89
N ILE A 413 17.75 -0.29 -7.57
CA ILE A 413 17.55 -1.37 -6.59
C ILE A 413 16.13 -1.92 -6.70
N CYS A 414 15.13 -1.04 -6.80
CA CYS A 414 13.73 -1.45 -6.92
C CYS A 414 13.48 -2.24 -8.20
N PHE A 415 14.05 -1.80 -9.33
CA PHE A 415 13.95 -2.52 -10.60
C PHE A 415 14.71 -3.85 -10.58
N LEU A 416 15.92 -3.89 -9.99
CA LEU A 416 16.68 -5.13 -9.85
C LEU A 416 15.96 -6.14 -8.94
N SER A 417 15.37 -5.69 -7.84
CA SER A 417 14.51 -6.49 -6.96
C SER A 417 13.33 -7.08 -7.73
N PHE A 418 12.67 -6.27 -8.57
CA PHE A 418 11.62 -6.74 -9.46
C PHE A 418 12.14 -7.80 -10.43
N ALA A 419 13.18 -7.52 -11.20
CA ALA A 419 13.73 -8.45 -12.19
C ALA A 419 14.21 -9.77 -11.57
N MET A 420 14.98 -9.72 -10.48
CA MET A 420 15.54 -10.90 -9.83
C MET A 420 14.45 -11.83 -9.28
N ASN A 421 13.39 -11.27 -8.68
CA ASN A 421 12.27 -12.07 -8.19
C ASN A 421 11.38 -12.63 -9.31
N PHE A 422 11.39 -12.02 -10.49
CA PHE A 422 10.74 -12.61 -11.67
C PHE A 422 11.49 -13.82 -12.21
N VAL A 423 12.82 -13.74 -12.23
CA VAL A 423 13.72 -14.82 -12.68
C VAL A 423 13.76 -15.97 -11.67
N HIS A 424 14.02 -15.67 -10.39
CA HIS A 424 14.12 -16.64 -9.31
C HIS A 424 12.93 -16.53 -8.35
N ARG A 425 11.78 -17.03 -8.80
CA ARG A 425 10.54 -17.04 -8.01
C ARG A 425 10.70 -17.89 -6.75
N HIS A 426 9.97 -17.52 -5.70
CA HIS A 426 9.96 -18.19 -4.38
C HIS A 426 11.24 -18.03 -3.54
N HIS A 427 12.24 -17.30 -4.04
CA HIS A 427 13.48 -17.00 -3.31
C HIS A 427 13.51 -15.56 -2.80
N ASP A 428 12.36 -15.02 -2.35
CA ASP A 428 12.20 -13.59 -2.01
C ASP A 428 13.24 -13.08 -0.99
N VAL A 429 13.51 -13.87 0.06
CA VAL A 429 14.51 -13.50 1.09
C VAL A 429 15.93 -13.56 0.53
N ALA A 430 16.28 -14.64 -0.17
CA ALA A 430 17.61 -14.81 -0.74
C ALA A 430 17.90 -13.70 -1.78
N ASN A 431 16.96 -13.40 -2.66
CA ASN A 431 17.07 -12.33 -3.65
C ASN A 431 17.24 -10.96 -2.97
N THR A 432 16.43 -10.66 -1.95
CA THR A 432 16.53 -9.39 -1.19
C THR A 432 17.91 -9.24 -0.56
N MET A 433 18.41 -10.28 0.12
CA MET A 433 19.71 -10.23 0.80
C MET A 433 20.88 -10.20 -0.20
N CYS A 434 20.80 -10.93 -1.30
CA CYS A 434 21.83 -10.90 -2.35
C CYS A 434 21.95 -9.50 -2.97
N ILE A 435 20.82 -8.84 -3.25
CA ILE A 435 20.82 -7.46 -3.77
C ILE A 435 21.42 -6.53 -2.71
N ALA A 436 20.98 -6.63 -1.45
CA ALA A 436 21.48 -5.76 -0.39
C ALA A 436 23.01 -5.88 -0.22
N VAL A 437 23.51 -7.12 -0.17
CA VAL A 437 24.95 -7.41 -0.06
C VAL A 437 25.72 -6.95 -1.30
N GLY A 438 25.18 -7.20 -2.50
CA GLY A 438 25.79 -6.76 -3.75
C GLY A 438 25.98 -5.25 -3.83
N PHE A 439 24.96 -4.48 -3.39
CA PHE A 439 25.07 -3.02 -3.33
C PHE A 439 25.96 -2.52 -2.19
N LEU A 440 26.06 -3.24 -1.06
CA LEU A 440 27.05 -2.90 -0.02
C LEU A 440 28.49 -3.01 -0.55
N PHE A 441 28.79 -4.06 -1.30
CA PHE A 441 30.10 -4.21 -1.95
C PHE A 441 30.32 -3.16 -3.03
N TRP A 442 29.30 -2.90 -3.87
CA TRP A 442 29.37 -1.86 -4.89
C TRP A 442 29.67 -0.48 -4.31
N ASP A 443 28.94 -0.07 -3.27
CA ASP A 443 29.16 1.22 -2.61
C ASP A 443 30.55 1.30 -1.98
N SER A 444 31.06 0.19 -1.45
CA SER A 444 32.42 0.15 -0.88
C SER A 444 33.51 0.28 -1.95
N PHE A 445 33.28 -0.22 -3.16
CA PHE A 445 34.24 -0.18 -4.27
C PHE A 445 34.20 1.14 -5.06
N VAL A 446 33.04 1.79 -5.16
CA VAL A 446 32.90 3.05 -5.88
C VAL A 446 33.33 4.25 -5.04
N VAL A 447 33.16 4.17 -3.71
CA VAL A 447 33.46 5.29 -2.79
C VAL A 447 34.85 5.19 -2.15
N GLY A 448 35.41 3.98 -2.01
CA GLY A 448 36.78 3.76 -1.55
C GLY A 448 37.76 3.74 -2.70
#